data_AF-A0A2Z6MN06-F1
#
_entry.id   AF-A0A2Z6MN06-F1
#
_cell.length_a   1.000
_cell.length_b   1.000
_cell.length_c   1.000
_cell.angle_alpha   90.00
_cell.angle_beta   90.00
_cell.angle_gamma   90.00
#
_symmetry.space_group_name_H-M   'P 1'
#
loop_
_entity.id
_entity.type
_entity.pdbx_description
1 polymer ?
#
loop_
_entity_poly.entity_id
_entity_poly.type
_entity_poly.pdbx_seq_one_letter_code
_entity_poly.pdbx_strand_id
1 'polypeptide(L)'
;MNGIVSGSELVRYSVPTQGFDDSKIVELAVVGMDELIRLDQASGPPLWIPTTYLTEILNGEEYMLQFSRTICPNPMELRHDGSKDSVVVFMNPISLVDIFMDVVSHYFN
;
A
#
# COMPACT_ATOMS: atom_id res chain seq x y z
N MET A 1 -6.60 -16.65 40.43
CA MET A 1 -6.60 -15.36 39.71
C MET A 1 -5.61 -15.49 38.57
N ASN A 2 -6.12 -15.27 37.37
CA ASN A 2 -5.62 -15.85 36.12
C ASN A 2 -4.34 -15.18 35.64
N GLY A 3 -3.31 -15.99 35.38
CA GLY A 3 -2.20 -15.62 34.52
C GLY A 3 -2.39 -16.27 33.15
N ILE A 4 -2.58 -15.46 32.11
CA ILE A 4 -2.19 -15.77 30.73
C ILE A 4 -1.89 -14.40 30.08
N VAL A 5 -0.60 -14.07 29.92
CA VAL A 5 -0.16 -13.00 29.01
C VAL A 5 -0.10 -13.63 27.63
N SER A 6 -1.09 -13.29 26.80
CA SER A 6 -1.21 -13.77 25.43
C SER A 6 -0.68 -12.73 24.46
N GLY A 7 0.35 -13.13 23.70
CA GLY A 7 0.49 -12.85 22.27
C GLY A 7 0.72 -11.41 21.83
N SER A 8 1.93 -11.19 21.30
CA SER A 8 2.28 -10.17 20.30
C SER A 8 2.09 -8.70 20.68
N GLU A 9 3.19 -8.11 21.15
CA GLU A 9 3.47 -6.68 21.04
C GLU A 9 3.63 -6.33 19.56
N LEU A 10 2.50 -6.14 18.87
CA LEU A 10 2.47 -5.46 17.59
C LEU A 10 2.76 -3.99 17.91
N VAL A 11 3.98 -3.57 17.62
CA VAL A 11 4.42 -2.17 17.64
C VAL A 11 3.34 -1.35 16.93
N ARG A 12 2.58 -0.59 17.71
CA ARG A 12 1.57 0.34 17.20
C ARG A 12 2.32 1.45 16.47
N TYR A 13 2.55 1.26 15.18
CA TYR A 13 2.72 2.37 14.26
C TYR A 13 1.39 3.12 14.25
N SER A 14 1.18 4.00 15.23
CA SER A 14 -0.01 4.83 15.30
C SER A 14 0.08 5.88 14.19
N VAL A 15 -0.24 5.48 12.97
CA VAL A 15 -0.79 6.40 11.99
C VAL A 15 -2.01 7.05 12.67
N PRO A 16 -2.14 8.38 12.71
CA PRO A 16 -3.30 9.03 13.31
C PRO A 16 -4.56 8.65 12.52
N THR A 17 -5.16 7.52 12.86
CA THR A 17 -6.39 7.03 12.25
C THR A 17 -7.52 7.73 12.97
N GLN A 18 -7.89 8.90 12.47
CA GLN A 18 -9.06 9.64 12.93
C GLN A 18 -10.28 8.72 12.80
N GLY A 19 -10.69 8.07 13.90
CA GLY A 19 -11.92 7.29 14.00
C GLY A 19 -11.88 5.81 13.58
N PHE A 20 -10.73 5.22 13.26
CA PHE A 20 -10.66 3.77 12.95
C PHE A 20 -10.18 2.94 14.13
N ASP A 21 -10.87 1.82 14.38
CA ASP A 21 -10.42 0.82 15.33
C ASP A 21 -9.26 -0.02 14.75
N ASP A 22 -8.45 -0.61 15.64
CA ASP A 22 -7.27 -1.39 15.26
C ASP A 22 -7.61 -2.54 14.27
N SER A 23 -8.82 -3.11 14.37
CA SER A 23 -9.27 -4.20 13.49
C SER A 23 -9.47 -3.74 12.06
N LYS A 24 -10.08 -2.56 11.86
CA LYS A 24 -10.28 -1.96 10.54
C LYS A 24 -8.97 -1.57 9.88
N ILE A 25 -7.97 -1.16 10.66
CA ILE A 25 -6.64 -0.85 10.15
C ILE A 25 -5.97 -2.12 9.61
N VAL A 26 -6.06 -3.23 10.36
CA VAL A 26 -5.52 -4.52 9.91
C VAL A 26 -6.25 -5.01 8.67
N GLU A 27 -7.57 -4.91 8.64
CA GLU A 27 -8.38 -5.27 7.46
C GLU A 27 -7.94 -4.44 6.25
N LEU A 28 -7.81 -3.11 6.40
CA LEU A 28 -7.34 -2.22 5.34
C LEU A 28 -5.93 -2.59 4.85
N ALA A 29 -5.01 -2.94 5.76
CA ALA A 29 -3.67 -3.35 5.37
C ALA A 29 -3.68 -4.65 4.54
N VAL A 30 -4.46 -5.64 4.96
CA VAL A 30 -4.62 -6.91 4.24
C VAL A 30 -5.26 -6.69 2.86
N VAL A 31 -6.33 -5.88 2.83
CA VAL A 31 -7.05 -5.46 1.62
C VAL A 31 -6.11 -4.74 0.66
N GLY A 32 -5.34 -3.77 1.15
CA GLY A 32 -4.42 -2.97 0.35
C GLY A 32 -3.23 -3.77 -0.18
N MET A 33 -2.72 -4.75 0.57
CA MET A 33 -1.66 -5.63 0.09
C MET A 33 -2.14 -6.57 -1.03
N ASP A 34 -3.34 -7.16 -0.91
CA ASP A 34 -3.94 -7.97 -1.99
C ASP A 34 -4.16 -7.14 -3.26
N GLU A 35 -4.60 -5.89 -3.08
CA GLU A 35 -4.78 -4.93 -4.17
C GLU A 35 -3.46 -4.54 -4.84
N LEU A 36 -2.39 -4.32 -4.07
CA LEU A 36 -1.06 -4.02 -4.60
C LEU A 36 -0.49 -5.18 -5.45
N ILE A 37 -0.68 -6.42 -5.02
CA ILE A 37 -0.25 -7.61 -5.77
C ILE A 37 -1.05 -7.72 -7.09
N ARG A 38 -2.35 -7.45 -7.04
CA ARG A 38 -3.19 -7.45 -8.24
C ARG A 38 -2.84 -6.31 -9.20
N LEU A 39 -2.44 -5.14 -8.69
CA LEU A 39 -1.94 -4.03 -9.50
C LEU A 39 -0.66 -4.41 -10.26
N ASP A 40 0.25 -5.16 -9.62
CA ASP A 40 1.47 -5.67 -10.25
C ASP A 40 1.17 -6.72 -11.34
N GLN A 41 0.18 -7.59 -11.09
CA GLN A 41 -0.19 -8.69 -11.98
C GLN A 41 -1.24 -8.30 -13.04
N ALA A 42 -1.77 -7.08 -12.99
CA ALA A 42 -2.86 -6.64 -13.86
C ALA A 42 -2.45 -6.71 -15.34
N SER A 43 -3.27 -7.38 -16.13
CA SER A 43 -3.15 -7.48 -17.59
C SER A 43 -4.42 -6.92 -18.22
N GLY A 44 -4.32 -5.88 -19.04
CA GLY A 44 -5.49 -5.19 -19.56
C GLY A 44 -5.18 -3.79 -20.13
N PRO A 45 -6.20 -2.96 -20.41
CA PRO A 45 -5.99 -1.55 -20.76
C PRO A 45 -5.16 -0.85 -19.68
N PRO A 46 -4.37 0.18 -20.04
CA PRO A 46 -3.35 0.71 -19.15
C PRO A 46 -3.98 1.38 -17.93
N LEU A 47 -3.85 0.74 -16.76
CA LEU A 47 -4.14 1.34 -15.46
C LEU A 47 -3.31 2.60 -15.23
N TRP A 48 -2.13 2.66 -15.83
CA TRP A 48 -1.20 3.78 -15.74
C TRP A 48 -1.27 4.58 -17.05
N ILE A 49 -1.79 5.80 -16.98
CA ILE A 49 -1.90 6.71 -18.11
C ILE A 49 -0.65 7.59 -18.14
N PRO A 50 0.12 7.59 -19.24
CA PRO A 50 1.24 8.52 -19.40
C PRO A 50 0.77 9.97 -19.34
N THR A 51 1.50 10.81 -18.62
CA THR A 51 1.27 12.25 -18.61
C THR A 51 2.14 12.94 -19.67
N THR A 52 2.05 14.26 -19.78
CA THR A 52 2.97 15.06 -20.61
C THR A 52 4.43 14.97 -20.14
N TYR A 53 4.67 14.53 -18.90
CA TYR A 53 5.99 14.27 -18.33
C TYR A 53 6.32 12.77 -18.39
N LEU A 54 7.53 12.36 -17.98
CA LEU A 54 7.93 10.94 -17.85
C LEU A 54 7.20 10.17 -16.73
N THR A 55 6.16 10.77 -16.14
CA THR A 55 5.34 10.20 -15.07
C THR A 55 4.04 9.63 -15.62
N GLU A 56 3.54 8.58 -14.97
CA GLU A 56 2.23 7.99 -15.23
C GLU A 56 1.29 8.22 -14.05
N ILE A 57 0.00 8.38 -14.31
CA ILE A 57 -1.07 8.54 -13.29
C ILE A 57 -2.04 7.37 -13.34
N LEU A 58 -2.63 7.02 -12.19
CA LEU A 58 -3.62 5.97 -12.11
C LEU A 58 -4.93 6.38 -12.79
N ASN A 59 -5.44 5.53 -13.68
CA ASN A 59 -6.79 5.65 -14.22
C ASN A 59 -7.80 5.17 -13.18
N GLY A 60 -8.42 6.11 -12.46
CA GLY A 60 -9.43 5.78 -11.45
C GLY A 60 -10.65 5.03 -12.01
N GLU A 61 -11.06 5.27 -13.25
CA GLU A 61 -12.21 4.58 -13.85
C GLU A 61 -11.89 3.10 -14.11
N GLU A 62 -10.75 2.82 -14.75
CA GLU A 62 -10.30 1.46 -15.03
C GLU A 62 -9.95 0.70 -13.75
N TYR A 63 -9.33 1.39 -12.79
CA TYR A 63 -9.05 0.86 -11.46
C TYR A 63 -10.35 0.45 -10.76
N MET A 64 -11.37 1.29 -10.75
CA MET A 64 -12.66 0.92 -10.15
C MET A 64 -13.31 -0.27 -10.87
N LEU A 65 -13.16 -0.40 -12.18
CA LEU A 65 -13.70 -1.57 -12.90
C LEU A 65 -12.96 -2.87 -12.56
N GLN A 66 -11.64 -2.85 -12.45
CA GLN A 66 -10.83 -4.05 -12.17
C GLN A 66 -10.79 -4.41 -10.68
N PHE A 67 -10.92 -3.41 -9.79
CA PHE A 67 -10.73 -3.56 -8.35
C PHE A 67 -11.99 -3.26 -7.53
N SER A 68 -13.14 -2.95 -8.15
CA SER A 68 -14.41 -2.76 -7.42
C SER A 68 -14.78 -4.03 -6.64
N ARG A 69 -14.60 -3.94 -5.32
CA ARG A 69 -15.09 -4.96 -4.40
C ARG A 69 -16.62 -4.91 -4.41
N THR A 70 -17.25 -6.01 -4.80
CA THR A 70 -18.71 -6.18 -4.82
C THR A 70 -19.37 -6.07 -3.43
N ILE A 71 -18.60 -5.88 -2.35
CA ILE A 71 -19.06 -5.90 -0.95
C ILE A 71 -18.58 -4.69 -0.14
N CYS A 72 -17.88 -3.72 -0.74
CA CYS A 72 -17.52 -2.51 -0.03
C CYS A 72 -17.80 -1.27 -0.89
N PRO A 73 -18.97 -0.62 -0.76
CA PRO A 73 -19.02 0.79 -1.07
C PRO A 73 -17.96 1.43 -0.19
N ASN A 74 -16.86 1.88 -0.80
CA ASN A 74 -15.69 2.53 -0.18
C ASN A 74 -15.94 2.88 1.30
N PRO A 75 -15.66 1.96 2.25
CA PRO A 75 -16.19 2.02 3.61
C PRO A 75 -15.63 3.20 4.41
N MET A 76 -14.73 3.96 3.79
CA MET A 76 -13.92 5.01 4.39
C MET A 76 -13.88 6.28 3.55
N GLU A 77 -14.66 6.38 2.46
CA GLU A 77 -14.64 7.52 1.51
C GLU A 77 -13.22 7.88 1.03
N LEU A 78 -12.33 6.87 0.96
CA LEU A 78 -10.92 7.05 0.60
C LEU A 78 -10.78 7.30 -0.90
N ARG A 79 -10.05 8.35 -1.29
CA ARG A 79 -9.74 8.58 -2.70
C ARG A 79 -8.67 7.58 -3.16
N HIS A 80 -8.96 6.82 -4.22
CA HIS A 80 -7.95 6.06 -4.94
C HIS A 80 -7.19 7.03 -5.85
N ASP A 81 -5.90 7.21 -5.57
CA ASP A 81 -5.00 8.09 -6.32
C ASP A 81 -3.61 7.47 -6.32
N GLY A 82 -2.86 7.64 -7.40
CA GLY A 82 -1.56 7.02 -7.57
C GLY A 82 -0.78 7.62 -8.74
N SER A 83 0.52 7.78 -8.53
CA SER A 83 1.48 8.13 -9.58
C SER A 83 2.60 7.10 -9.63
N LYS A 84 3.16 6.91 -10.83
CA LYS A 84 4.26 5.97 -11.08
C LYS A 84 5.30 6.64 -11.95
N ASP A 85 6.57 6.42 -11.61
CA ASP A 85 7.74 6.84 -12.37
C ASP A 85 8.69 5.64 -12.48
N SER A 86 9.38 5.51 -13.61
CA SER A 86 10.24 4.36 -13.90
C SER A 86 11.52 4.81 -14.59
N VAL A 87 12.65 4.36 -14.06
CA VAL A 87 13.98 4.72 -14.56
C VAL A 87 14.88 3.48 -14.64
N VAL A 88 15.73 3.44 -15.67
CA VAL A 88 16.73 2.39 -15.83
C VAL A 88 17.94 2.71 -14.97
N VAL A 89 18.36 1.75 -14.15
CA VAL A 89 19.54 1.87 -13.28
C VAL A 89 20.55 0.77 -13.59
N PHE A 90 21.84 1.09 -13.42
CA PHE A 90 22.95 0.14 -13.58
C PHE A 90 23.46 -0.29 -12.20
N MET A 91 22.71 -1.14 -11.51
CA MET A 91 23.10 -1.66 -10.19
C MET A 91 22.48 -3.02 -9.91
N ASN A 92 22.97 -3.67 -8.85
CA ASN A 92 22.43 -4.95 -8.39
C ASN A 92 21.02 -4.75 -7.79
N PRO A 93 20.01 -5.57 -8.17
CA PRO A 93 18.65 -5.45 -7.64
C PRO A 93 18.58 -5.62 -6.10
N ILE A 94 19.42 -6.47 -5.50
CA ILE A 94 19.49 -6.64 -4.05
C ILE A 94 19.93 -5.32 -3.40
N SER A 95 20.99 -4.70 -3.90
CA SER A 95 21.48 -3.41 -3.39
C SER A 95 20.46 -2.29 -3.55
N LEU A 96 19.63 -2.34 -4.60
CA LEU A 96 18.57 -1.35 -4.80
C LEU A 96 17.47 -1.50 -3.74
N VAL A 97 17.07 -2.74 -3.43
CA VAL A 97 16.11 -3.03 -2.35
C VAL A 97 16.69 -2.59 -1.01
N ASP A 98 17.95 -2.92 -0.72
CA ASP A 98 18.61 -2.50 0.51
C ASP A 98 18.57 -0.98 0.67
N ILE A 99 18.94 -0.21 -0.36
CA ILE A 99 18.89 1.27 -0.33
C ILE A 99 17.47 1.80 -0.06
N PHE A 100 16.44 1.21 -0.67
CA PHE A 100 15.06 1.65 -0.48
C PHE A 100 14.45 1.21 0.85
N MET A 101 14.88 0.08 1.38
CA MET A 101 14.32 -0.55 2.58
C MET A 101 15.15 -0.29 3.83
N ASP A 102 16.26 0.43 3.73
CA ASP A 102 17.10 0.84 4.87
C ASP A 102 16.42 1.91 5.72
N VAL A 103 15.40 1.50 6.47
CA VAL A 103 14.73 2.32 7.49
C VAL A 103 15.48 2.13 8.81
N VAL A 104 16.69 2.70 8.90
CA VAL A 104 17.45 2.67 10.15
C VAL A 104 16.70 3.49 11.20
N SER A 105 16.03 2.81 12.13
CA SER A 105 15.67 3.40 13.41
C SER A 105 16.97 3.66 14.16
N HIS A 106 17.61 4.81 13.90
CA HIS A 106 18.59 5.34 14.81
C HIS A 106 17.83 5.75 16.08
N TYR A 107 17.67 4.80 17.00
CA TYR A 107 17.31 5.09 18.37
C TYR A 107 18.43 5.97 18.93
N PHE A 108 18.13 7.26 19.11
CA PHE A 108 18.94 8.16 19.92
C PHE A 108 19.05 7.55 21.32
N ASN A 109 20.27 7.21 21.72
CA ASN A 109 20.64 6.83 23.08
C ASN A 109 21.05 8.08 23.86
#